data_AF-A0A7Y2TY74-F1
#
_entry.id   AF-A0A7Y2TY74-F1
#
_cell.length_a   1.000
_cell.length_b   1.000
_cell.length_c   1.000
_cell.angle_alpha   90.00
_cell.angle_beta   90.00
_cell.angle_gamma   90.00
#
_symmetry.space_group_name_H-M   'P 1'
#
loop_
_entity.id
_entity.type
_entity.pdbx_description
1 polymer ?
#
loop_
_entity_poly.entity_id
_entity_poly.type
_entity_poly.pdbx_seq_one_letter_code
_entity_poly.pdbx_strand_id
1 'polypeptide(L)'
;MSGPGSGTPDSGFQDRLNRMQERRAPIEAARPHVDVLPDWKENIRYPATLVGMAVLGMFAVFVVRYVRFHLMGGTLAGNDADITMFIDAALAGVAAFIIYSAVGLTMRDANRAERGSMLSLNNLGDNPVKAALVVGIAIMIGTMHNMVHSAPGLFGALFSEEWTEDVVTYSEPGSIYFRGNYFTVLPQSEETVAGETAPAGSAGSGGGDAGEKKALPSVLRL
;
A
#
# COMPACT_ATOMS: atom_id res chain seq x y z
N MET A 1 18.65 -82.53 -4.02
CA MET A 1 18.50 -82.02 -2.64
C MET A 1 19.32 -80.75 -2.53
N SER A 2 18.66 -79.59 -2.56
CA SER A 2 19.30 -78.27 -2.48
C SER A 2 19.39 -77.89 -1.01
N GLY A 3 20.60 -77.83 -0.46
CA GLY A 3 20.82 -77.47 0.94
C GLY A 3 20.43 -76.01 1.22
N PRO A 4 20.00 -75.70 2.45
CA PRO A 4 19.63 -74.34 2.85
C PRO A 4 20.90 -73.47 2.84
N GLY A 5 20.98 -72.56 1.87
CA GLY A 5 22.07 -71.59 1.79
C GLY A 5 22.10 -70.76 3.07
N SER A 6 23.16 -70.94 3.87
CA SER A 6 23.45 -70.10 5.02
C SER A 6 23.43 -68.64 4.58
N GLY A 7 22.49 -67.86 5.13
CA GLY A 7 22.18 -66.47 4.75
C GLY A 7 23.26 -65.44 5.06
N THR A 8 24.53 -65.84 5.07
CA THR A 8 25.68 -64.94 5.11
C THR A 8 25.90 -64.37 3.71
N PRO A 9 25.77 -63.05 3.51
CA PRO A 9 26.08 -62.42 2.23
C PRO A 9 27.47 -62.83 1.76
N ASP A 10 27.59 -63.19 0.47
CA ASP A 10 28.87 -63.48 -0.18
C ASP A 10 29.89 -62.39 0.18
N SER A 11 31.04 -62.80 0.74
CA SER A 11 32.10 -61.89 1.18
C SER A 11 32.57 -61.00 0.03
N GLY A 12 32.55 -61.50 -1.21
CA GLY A 12 32.89 -60.71 -2.39
C GLY A 12 31.87 -59.61 -2.71
N PHE A 13 30.61 -59.76 -2.30
CA PHE A 13 29.62 -58.70 -2.40
C PHE A 13 29.82 -57.63 -1.32
N GLN A 14 30.10 -58.03 -0.08
CA GLN A 14 30.42 -57.09 1.01
C GLN A 14 31.65 -56.25 0.69
N ASP A 15 32.71 -56.87 0.16
CA ASP A 15 33.92 -56.14 -0.27
C ASP A 15 33.63 -55.14 -1.39
N ARG A 16 32.68 -55.43 -2.29
CA ARG A 16 32.26 -54.50 -3.35
C ARG A 16 31.47 -53.32 -2.79
N LEU A 17 30.61 -53.56 -1.80
CA LEU A 17 29.88 -52.49 -1.11
C LEU A 17 30.83 -51.57 -0.35
N ASN A 18 31.77 -52.13 0.41
CA ASN A 18 32.76 -51.35 1.16
C ASN A 18 33.61 -50.48 0.23
N ARG A 19 34.11 -51.04 -0.89
CA ARG A 19 34.85 -50.26 -1.89
C ARG A 19 34.01 -49.18 -2.57
N MET A 20 32.73 -49.43 -2.79
CA MET A 20 31.81 -48.44 -3.37
C MET A 20 31.49 -47.31 -2.37
N GLN A 21 31.34 -47.63 -1.09
CA GLN A 21 31.15 -46.64 -0.02
C GLN A 21 32.41 -45.78 0.16
N GLU A 22 33.60 -46.37 0.21
CA GLU A 22 34.87 -45.62 0.30
C GLU A 22 35.07 -44.68 -0.89
N ARG A 23 34.66 -45.08 -2.10
CA ARG A 23 34.72 -44.22 -3.29
C ARG A 23 33.67 -43.10 -3.28
N ARG A 24 32.52 -43.30 -2.63
CA ARG A 24 31.44 -42.32 -2.55
C ARG A 24 31.58 -41.35 -1.39
N ALA A 25 32.20 -41.75 -0.29
CA ALA A 25 32.43 -40.93 0.88
C ALA A 25 33.07 -39.55 0.57
N PRO A 26 34.14 -39.43 -0.24
CA PRO A 26 34.70 -38.12 -0.57
C PRO A 26 33.79 -37.32 -1.52
N ILE A 27 32.99 -37.97 -2.35
CA ILE A 27 32.04 -37.32 -3.26
C ILE A 27 30.85 -36.76 -2.48
N GLU A 28 30.35 -37.50 -1.50
CA GLU A 28 29.25 -37.08 -0.62
C GLU A 28 29.71 -35.99 0.35
N ALA A 29 30.92 -36.09 0.90
CA ALA A 29 31.51 -35.04 1.74
C ALA A 29 31.79 -33.74 0.97
N ALA A 30 32.10 -33.84 -0.33
CA ALA A 30 32.33 -32.68 -1.20
C ALA A 30 31.04 -32.16 -1.87
N ARG A 31 29.88 -32.81 -1.67
CA ARG A 31 28.63 -32.29 -2.23
C ARG A 31 28.25 -31.03 -1.47
N PRO A 32 28.09 -29.88 -2.16
CA PRO A 32 27.50 -28.71 -1.52
C PRO A 32 26.13 -29.11 -0.99
N HIS A 33 25.87 -28.82 0.28
CA HIS A 33 24.55 -28.99 0.86
C HIS A 33 23.61 -28.02 0.15
N VAL A 34 22.87 -28.53 -0.83
CA VAL A 34 21.84 -27.77 -1.51
C VAL A 34 20.59 -27.95 -0.67
N ASP A 35 20.26 -26.94 0.14
CA ASP A 35 18.95 -26.87 0.78
C ASP A 35 17.89 -26.86 -0.33
N VAL A 36 17.17 -27.97 -0.45
CA VAL A 36 16.23 -28.22 -1.55
C VAL A 36 14.96 -27.38 -1.40
N LEU A 37 14.80 -26.71 -0.26
CA LEU A 37 13.69 -25.81 0.04
C LEU A 37 14.26 -24.49 0.57
N PRO A 38 14.15 -23.38 -0.18
CA PRO A 38 14.44 -22.08 0.41
C PRO A 38 13.54 -21.88 1.62
N ASP A 39 14.12 -21.43 2.73
CA ASP A 39 13.39 -21.20 3.97
C ASP A 39 12.26 -20.21 3.65
N TRP A 40 11.01 -20.67 3.69
CA TRP A 40 9.85 -19.87 3.24
C TRP A 40 9.75 -18.52 3.98
N LYS A 41 10.29 -18.46 5.20
CA LYS A 41 10.43 -17.25 6.01
C LYS A 41 11.36 -16.22 5.36
N GLU A 42 12.45 -16.64 4.76
CA GLU A 42 13.37 -15.75 4.05
C GLU A 42 12.74 -15.21 2.76
N ASN A 43 11.95 -16.04 2.08
CA ASN A 43 11.24 -15.64 0.87
C ASN A 43 10.13 -14.59 1.13
N ILE A 44 9.47 -14.63 2.29
CA ILE A 44 8.39 -13.68 2.65
C ILE A 44 8.93 -12.35 3.19
N ARG A 45 10.11 -12.33 3.81
CA ARG A 45 10.66 -11.11 4.44
C ARG A 45 10.81 -9.95 3.46
N TYR A 46 11.27 -10.22 2.25
CA TYR A 46 11.47 -9.19 1.24
C TYR A 46 10.16 -8.52 0.79
N PRO A 47 9.14 -9.24 0.28
CA PRO A 47 7.86 -8.61 -0.10
C PRO A 47 7.15 -7.99 1.11
N ALA A 48 7.24 -8.60 2.29
CA ALA A 48 6.68 -8.01 3.51
C ALA A 48 7.33 -6.66 3.86
N THR A 49 8.65 -6.51 3.63
CA THR A 49 9.35 -5.24 3.83
C THR A 49 8.85 -4.18 2.84
N LEU A 50 8.64 -4.54 1.57
CA LEU A 50 8.08 -3.60 0.59
C LEU A 50 6.68 -3.13 0.97
N VAL A 51 5.79 -4.07 1.35
CA VAL A 51 4.43 -3.73 1.80
C VAL A 51 4.49 -2.87 3.07
N GLY A 52 5.32 -3.23 4.04
CA GLY A 52 5.49 -2.46 5.27
C GLY A 52 5.95 -1.02 5.00
N MET A 53 6.84 -0.83 4.03
CA MET A 53 7.33 0.50 3.63
C MET A 53 6.28 1.31 2.88
N ALA A 54 5.48 0.67 2.02
CA ALA A 54 4.33 1.34 1.40
C ALA A 54 3.31 1.79 2.45
N VAL A 55 2.94 0.91 3.40
CA VAL A 55 2.03 1.25 4.50
C VAL A 55 2.60 2.37 5.38
N LEU A 56 3.91 2.35 5.65
CA LEU A 56 4.59 3.41 6.38
C LEU A 56 4.47 4.76 5.66
N GLY A 57 4.65 4.77 4.32
CA GLY A 57 4.48 5.96 3.50
C GLY A 57 3.05 6.49 3.54
N MET A 58 2.06 5.60 3.45
CA MET A 58 0.65 5.98 3.58
C MET A 58 0.37 6.60 4.96
N PHE A 59 0.87 5.97 6.02
CA PHE A 59 0.69 6.45 7.39
C PHE A 59 1.34 7.83 7.60
N ALA A 60 2.51 8.08 7.02
CA ALA A 60 3.17 9.38 7.11
C ALA A 60 2.32 10.52 6.53
N VAL A 61 1.69 10.30 5.37
CA VAL A 61 0.76 11.28 4.76
C VAL A 61 -0.42 11.56 5.69
N PHE A 62 -1.01 10.50 6.25
CA PHE A 62 -2.13 10.63 7.18
C PHE A 62 -1.78 11.49 8.40
N VAL A 63 -0.65 11.20 9.05
CA VAL A 63 -0.19 11.95 10.22
C VAL A 63 0.09 13.40 9.87
N VAL A 64 0.78 13.66 8.76
CA VAL A 64 1.08 15.02 8.31
C VAL A 64 -0.21 15.82 8.08
N ARG A 65 -1.18 15.22 7.40
CA ARG A 65 -2.45 15.90 7.12
C ARG A 65 -3.26 16.12 8.40
N TYR A 66 -3.26 15.16 9.32
CA TYR A 66 -3.86 15.32 10.65
C TYR A 66 -3.24 16.48 11.42
N VAL A 67 -1.91 16.51 11.54
CA VAL A 67 -1.19 17.57 12.26
C VAL A 67 -1.44 18.92 11.60
N ARG A 68 -1.34 18.99 10.27
CA ARG A 68 -1.58 20.22 9.52
C ARG A 68 -2.98 20.75 9.74
N PHE A 69 -3.99 19.88 9.65
CA PHE A 69 -5.38 20.27 9.90
C PHE A 69 -5.55 20.93 11.28
N HIS A 70 -4.97 20.33 12.33
CA HIS A 70 -5.08 20.86 13.68
C HIS A 70 -4.24 22.11 13.96
N LEU A 71 -3.16 22.35 13.20
CA LEU A 71 -2.29 23.51 13.40
C LEU A 71 -2.67 24.71 12.54
N MET A 72 -3.05 24.49 11.29
CA MET A 72 -3.30 25.55 10.32
C MET A 72 -4.80 25.79 10.09
N GLY A 73 -5.64 24.80 10.41
CA GLY A 73 -7.00 24.76 9.90
C GLY A 73 -7.02 24.66 8.37
N GLY A 74 -8.20 24.46 7.80
CA GLY A 74 -8.42 24.56 6.36
C GLY A 74 -9.00 23.31 5.72
N THR A 75 -9.79 23.56 4.67
CA THR A 75 -10.47 22.56 3.87
C THR A 75 -9.52 22.01 2.79
N LEU A 76 -9.80 20.80 2.31
CA LEU A 76 -9.09 20.21 1.17
C LEU A 76 -9.54 20.77 -0.17
N ALA A 77 -10.64 21.53 -0.18
CA ALA A 77 -11.31 22.00 -1.38
C ALA A 77 -11.02 23.49 -1.63
N GLY A 78 -10.45 23.82 -2.79
CA GLY A 78 -10.19 25.20 -3.19
C GLY A 78 -9.12 25.32 -4.29
N ASN A 79 -8.89 26.55 -4.76
CA ASN A 79 -7.93 26.87 -5.83
C ASN A 79 -6.47 26.49 -5.51
N ASP A 80 -6.16 26.18 -4.24
CA ASP A 80 -4.81 25.84 -3.79
C ASP A 80 -4.60 24.33 -3.57
N ALA A 81 -5.55 23.47 -3.96
CA ALA A 81 -5.51 22.03 -3.71
C ALA A 81 -4.23 21.33 -4.22
N ASP A 82 -3.67 21.79 -5.34
CA ASP A 82 -2.41 21.25 -5.87
C ASP A 82 -1.19 21.66 -5.02
N ILE A 83 -1.19 22.89 -4.48
CA ILE A 83 -0.13 23.39 -3.60
C ILE A 83 -0.21 22.66 -2.25
N THR A 84 -1.42 22.50 -1.70
CA THR A 84 -1.63 21.79 -0.45
C THR A 84 -1.21 20.32 -0.56
N MET A 85 -1.49 19.68 -1.69
CA MET A 85 -1.02 18.33 -2.00
C MET A 85 0.51 18.23 -2.06
N PHE A 86 1.17 19.16 -2.74
CA PHE A 86 2.64 19.18 -2.83
C PHE A 86 3.29 19.37 -1.46
N ILE A 87 2.73 20.25 -0.63
CA ILE A 87 3.19 20.46 0.75
C ILE A 87 3.02 19.18 1.57
N ASP A 88 1.85 18.53 1.50
CA ASP A 88 1.59 17.27 2.20
C ASP A 88 2.59 16.18 1.76
N ALA A 89 2.91 16.08 0.46
CA ALA A 89 3.90 15.13 -0.05
C ALA A 89 5.31 15.40 0.49
N ALA A 90 5.75 16.66 0.47
CA ALA A 90 7.06 17.06 0.96
C ALA A 90 7.20 16.80 2.48
N LEU A 91 6.20 17.20 3.26
CA LEU A 91 6.16 16.96 4.71
C LEU A 91 6.07 15.46 5.02
N ALA A 92 5.30 14.69 4.25
CA ALA A 92 5.20 13.24 4.41
C ALA A 92 6.53 12.55 4.12
N GLY A 93 7.29 13.00 3.11
CA GLY A 93 8.64 12.50 2.86
C GLY A 93 9.58 12.71 4.05
N VAL A 94 9.55 13.89 4.66
CA VAL A 94 10.34 14.20 5.87
C VAL A 94 9.86 13.38 7.06
N ALA A 95 8.54 13.32 7.30
CA ALA A 95 7.96 12.55 8.39
C ALA A 95 8.26 11.06 8.25
N ALA A 96 8.11 10.49 7.06
CA ALA A 96 8.45 9.11 6.76
C ALA A 96 9.92 8.81 7.02
N PHE A 97 10.83 9.72 6.67
CA PHE A 97 12.25 9.60 6.98
C PHE A 97 12.49 9.58 8.49
N ILE A 98 11.85 10.48 9.25
CA ILE A 98 11.95 10.54 10.70
C ILE A 98 11.39 9.24 11.32
N ILE A 99 10.21 8.79 10.91
CA ILE A 99 9.60 7.55 11.42
C ILE A 99 10.49 6.36 11.08
N TYR A 100 10.96 6.23 9.84
CA TYR A 100 11.90 5.19 9.44
C TYR A 100 13.16 5.20 10.32
N SER A 101 13.73 6.39 10.58
CA SER A 101 14.92 6.55 11.42
C SER A 101 14.65 6.19 12.89
N ALA A 102 13.46 6.50 13.41
CA ALA A 102 13.06 6.31 14.80
C ALA A 102 12.66 4.87 15.12
N VAL A 103 11.93 4.20 14.21
CA VAL A 103 11.54 2.79 14.40
C VAL A 103 12.76 1.87 14.24
N GLY A 104 13.88 2.37 13.69
CA GLY A 104 15.11 1.61 13.57
C GLY A 104 14.94 0.33 12.74
N LEU A 105 13.89 0.29 11.89
CA LEU A 105 13.60 -0.85 11.04
C LEU A 105 14.73 -0.96 10.03
N THR A 106 15.60 -1.93 10.30
CA THR A 106 16.46 -2.65 9.35
C THR A 106 17.84 -2.10 8.99
N MET A 107 18.51 -1.27 9.79
CA MET A 107 19.94 -0.97 9.52
C MET A 107 20.83 -0.82 10.76
N ARG A 108 20.85 -1.81 11.67
CA ARG A 108 22.09 -2.06 12.42
C ARG A 108 23.04 -2.98 11.65
N ASP A 109 22.53 -3.83 10.74
CA ASP A 109 23.36 -4.80 10.00
C ASP A 109 23.66 -4.43 8.52
N ALA A 110 22.82 -3.65 7.83
CA ALA A 110 23.11 -3.19 6.45
C ALA A 110 23.99 -1.92 6.39
N ASN A 111 24.44 -1.43 7.55
CA ASN A 111 24.90 -0.07 7.74
C ASN A 111 26.41 0.16 7.53
N ARG A 112 27.04 -0.60 6.60
CA ARG A 112 28.45 -0.38 6.21
C ARG A 112 28.68 0.02 4.75
N ALA A 113 27.68 -0.10 3.87
CA ALA A 113 27.88 0.17 2.44
C ALA A 113 27.17 1.44 1.89
N GLU A 114 26.06 1.90 2.45
CA GLU A 114 25.20 2.88 1.75
C GLU A 114 24.86 4.19 2.51
N ARG A 115 25.68 4.60 3.48
CA ARG A 115 25.45 5.89 4.19
C ARG A 115 25.67 7.15 3.34
N GLY A 116 26.08 7.03 2.08
CA GLY A 116 26.54 8.16 1.27
C GLY A 116 25.46 8.99 0.56
N SER A 117 24.26 8.48 0.32
CA SER A 117 23.29 9.20 -0.54
C SER A 117 21.85 8.74 -0.32
N MET A 118 21.31 8.99 0.88
CA MET A 118 19.94 8.58 1.19
C MET A 118 18.89 9.54 0.60
N LEU A 119 19.22 10.83 0.46
CA LEU A 119 18.36 11.93 -0.01
C LEU A 119 18.36 12.12 -1.54
N SER A 120 19.09 11.31 -2.30
CA SER A 120 19.12 11.45 -3.75
C SER A 120 17.88 10.81 -4.38
N LEU A 121 17.00 11.65 -4.93
CA LEU A 121 15.91 11.23 -5.81
C LEU A 121 16.43 10.54 -7.09
N ASN A 122 17.71 10.71 -7.43
CA ASN A 122 18.29 10.17 -8.67
C ASN A 122 18.52 8.65 -8.61
N ASN A 123 18.50 8.04 -7.41
CA ASN A 123 18.70 6.59 -7.22
C ASN A 123 17.41 5.89 -6.75
N LEU A 124 16.23 6.48 -7.00
CA LEU A 124 14.96 5.87 -6.59
C LEU A 124 14.73 4.51 -7.26
N GLY A 125 15.27 4.32 -8.47
CA GLY A 125 15.18 3.07 -9.22
C GLY A 125 16.02 1.92 -8.65
N ASP A 126 17.11 2.24 -7.94
CA ASP A 126 18.06 1.23 -7.45
C ASP A 126 17.69 0.68 -6.06
N ASN A 127 16.75 1.33 -5.36
CA ASN A 127 16.35 0.93 -4.02
C ASN A 127 14.82 0.68 -3.94
N PRO A 128 14.37 -0.59 -4.08
CA PRO A 128 12.95 -0.93 -4.13
C PRO A 128 12.21 -0.61 -2.84
N VAL A 129 12.91 -0.57 -1.70
CA VAL A 129 12.35 -0.16 -0.40
C VAL A 129 11.99 1.33 -0.39
N LYS A 130 12.87 2.20 -0.90
CA LYS A 130 12.58 3.64 -1.03
C LYS A 130 11.45 3.88 -2.03
N ALA A 131 11.45 3.15 -3.14
CA ALA A 131 10.38 3.23 -4.13
C ALA A 131 9.02 2.86 -3.52
N ALA A 132 8.96 1.77 -2.73
CA ALA A 132 7.74 1.36 -2.04
C ALA A 132 7.21 2.45 -1.09
N LEU A 133 8.08 3.13 -0.35
CA LEU A 133 7.70 4.25 0.50
C LEU A 133 7.06 5.40 -0.30
N VAL A 134 7.69 5.81 -1.40
CA VAL A 134 7.19 6.89 -2.26
C VAL A 134 5.87 6.49 -2.92
N VAL A 135 5.73 5.24 -3.36
CA VAL A 135 4.47 4.70 -3.88
C VAL A 135 3.38 4.75 -2.81
N GLY A 136 3.69 4.39 -1.56
CA GLY A 136 2.76 4.51 -0.44
C GLY A 136 2.28 5.94 -0.20
N ILE A 137 3.19 6.92 -0.24
CA ILE A 137 2.85 8.34 -0.15
C ILE A 137 1.90 8.74 -1.29
N ALA A 138 2.25 8.39 -2.53
CA ALA A 138 1.45 8.73 -3.71
C ALA A 138 0.04 8.11 -3.68
N ILE A 139 -0.06 6.83 -3.28
CA ILE A 139 -1.34 6.14 -3.11
C ILE A 139 -2.19 6.92 -2.10
N MET A 140 -1.68 7.18 -0.89
CA MET A 140 -2.48 7.82 0.15
C MET A 140 -2.93 9.23 -0.25
N ILE A 141 -2.07 10.02 -0.88
CA ILE A 141 -2.43 11.35 -1.38
C ILE A 141 -3.60 11.24 -2.37
N GLY A 142 -3.51 10.32 -3.33
CA GLY A 142 -4.50 10.17 -4.38
C GLY A 142 -5.78 9.48 -3.94
N THR A 143 -5.80 8.75 -2.82
CA THR A 143 -6.95 7.91 -2.43
C THR A 143 -7.48 8.16 -1.02
N MET A 144 -6.97 9.13 -0.26
CA MET A 144 -7.43 9.37 1.12
C MET A 144 -8.93 9.68 1.17
N HIS A 145 -9.48 10.40 0.19
CA HIS A 145 -10.91 10.71 0.13
C HIS A 145 -11.78 9.44 0.06
N ASN A 146 -11.29 8.35 -0.54
CA ASN A 146 -12.01 7.07 -0.53
C ASN A 146 -12.14 6.50 0.89
N MET A 147 -11.15 6.73 1.77
CA MET A 147 -11.26 6.34 3.17
C MET A 147 -12.31 7.17 3.90
N VAL A 148 -12.40 8.47 3.58
CA VAL A 148 -13.42 9.37 4.13
C VAL A 148 -14.82 8.91 3.71
N HIS A 149 -15.01 8.55 2.43
CA HIS A 149 -16.27 7.95 1.94
C HIS A 149 -16.62 6.65 2.66
N SER A 150 -15.64 5.80 2.96
CA SER A 150 -15.90 4.52 3.63
C SER A 150 -16.29 4.64 5.11
N ALA A 151 -15.85 5.71 5.78
CA ALA A 151 -16.03 5.87 7.23
C ALA A 151 -16.17 7.35 7.61
N PRO A 152 -17.19 8.09 7.11
CA PRO A 152 -17.30 9.52 7.31
C PRO A 152 -17.38 9.90 8.79
N GLY A 153 -18.07 9.10 9.62
CA GLY A 153 -18.14 9.35 11.07
C GLY A 153 -16.79 9.29 11.79
N LEU A 154 -15.88 8.37 11.39
CA LEU A 154 -14.54 8.30 11.96
C LEU A 154 -13.72 9.53 11.60
N PHE A 155 -13.77 9.93 10.33
CA PHE A 155 -13.07 11.11 9.86
C PHE A 155 -13.67 12.42 10.38
N GLY A 156 -14.98 12.47 10.61
CA GLY A 156 -15.66 13.57 11.29
C GLY A 156 -15.14 13.78 12.70
N ALA A 157 -14.91 12.69 13.44
CA ALA A 157 -14.32 12.76 14.78
C ALA A 157 -12.84 13.19 14.77
N LEU A 158 -12.09 12.87 13.71
CA LEU A 158 -10.66 13.16 13.61
C LEU A 158 -10.34 14.53 12.98
N PHE A 159 -11.16 14.99 12.05
CA PHE A 159 -10.91 16.17 11.20
C PHE A 159 -12.07 17.17 11.19
N SER A 160 -13.12 17.00 12.01
CA SER A 160 -14.41 17.72 11.97
C SER A 160 -15.42 17.22 10.94
N GLU A 161 -16.69 17.38 11.28
CA GLU A 161 -17.83 17.06 10.43
C GLU A 161 -17.83 17.91 9.15
N GLU A 162 -17.56 19.21 9.27
CA GLU A 162 -17.53 20.16 8.14
C GLU A 162 -16.48 19.76 7.10
N TRP A 163 -15.25 19.47 7.52
CA TRP A 163 -14.20 19.01 6.60
C TRP A 163 -14.58 17.70 5.91
N THR A 164 -15.23 16.79 6.64
CA THR A 164 -15.65 15.49 6.11
C THR A 164 -16.74 15.67 5.07
N GLU A 165 -17.72 16.53 5.35
CA GLU A 165 -18.80 16.89 4.43
C GLU A 165 -18.24 17.54 3.16
N ASP A 166 -17.26 18.43 3.28
CA ASP A 166 -16.56 19.01 2.12
C ASP A 166 -15.89 17.94 1.27
N VAL A 167 -15.12 17.03 1.89
CA VAL A 167 -14.44 15.96 1.14
C VAL A 167 -15.46 15.08 0.43
N VAL A 168 -16.54 14.66 1.11
CA VAL A 168 -17.58 13.82 0.52
C VAL A 168 -18.33 14.56 -0.60
N THR A 169 -18.55 15.86 -0.46
CA THR A 169 -19.27 16.69 -1.43
C THR A 169 -18.45 16.95 -2.70
N TYR A 170 -17.15 17.17 -2.55
CA TYR A 170 -16.27 17.58 -3.65
C TYR A 170 -15.42 16.44 -4.24
N SER A 171 -15.58 15.20 -3.77
CA SER A 171 -14.84 14.04 -4.31
C SER A 171 -15.76 12.87 -4.61
N GLU A 172 -15.40 12.08 -5.62
CA GLU A 172 -16.15 10.89 -5.99
C GLU A 172 -15.62 9.64 -5.26
N PRO A 173 -16.47 8.76 -4.72
CA PRO A 173 -16.04 7.49 -4.15
C PRO A 173 -15.46 6.56 -5.24
N GLY A 174 -14.41 5.81 -4.90
CA GLY A 174 -13.74 4.91 -5.85
C GLY A 174 -12.95 5.63 -6.95
N SER A 175 -12.57 6.89 -6.71
CA SER A 175 -11.79 7.70 -7.65
C SER A 175 -10.36 7.92 -7.16
N ILE A 176 -9.48 8.38 -8.07
CA ILE A 176 -8.14 8.87 -7.75
C ILE A 176 -8.11 10.37 -7.98
N TYR A 177 -7.66 11.12 -6.97
CA TYR A 177 -7.37 12.54 -7.12
C TYR A 177 -6.01 12.74 -7.81
N PHE A 178 -6.00 13.47 -8.93
CA PHE A 178 -4.78 13.82 -9.63
C PHE A 178 -4.92 15.18 -10.33
N ARG A 179 -4.08 16.15 -9.93
CA ARG A 179 -4.01 17.51 -10.51
C ARG A 179 -5.37 18.21 -10.59
N GLY A 180 -6.06 18.34 -9.45
CA GLY A 180 -7.36 18.99 -9.37
C GLY A 180 -8.54 18.22 -9.97
N ASN A 181 -8.33 17.00 -10.48
CA ASN A 181 -9.36 16.20 -11.12
C ASN A 181 -9.51 14.84 -10.41
N TYR A 182 -10.74 14.32 -10.38
CA TYR A 182 -11.04 12.98 -9.90
C TYR A 182 -11.26 12.02 -11.08
N PHE A 183 -10.53 10.91 -11.08
CA PHE A 183 -10.64 9.87 -12.09
C PHE A 183 -11.25 8.63 -11.47
N THR A 184 -12.47 8.29 -11.87
CA THR A 184 -13.17 7.09 -11.36
C THR A 184 -12.52 5.82 -11.93
N VAL A 185 -12.05 4.95 -11.04
CA VAL A 185 -11.25 3.77 -11.40
C VAL A 185 -12.11 2.53 -11.56
N LEU A 186 -13.18 2.42 -10.77
CA LEU A 186 -14.11 1.31 -10.83
C LEU A 186 -15.43 1.80 -11.44
N PRO A 187 -15.99 1.09 -12.46
CA PRO A 187 -17.38 1.32 -12.82
C PRO A 187 -18.19 1.03 -11.56
N GLN A 188 -18.84 2.06 -11.02
CA GLN A 188 -19.80 1.88 -9.94
C GLN A 188 -20.82 0.88 -10.49
N SER A 189 -20.91 -0.30 -9.91
CA SER A 189 -22.07 -1.16 -10.16
C SER A 189 -23.24 -0.28 -9.81
N GLU A 190 -24.05 0.10 -10.80
CA GLU A 190 -25.33 0.75 -10.56
C GLU A 190 -26.05 -0.14 -9.57
N GLU A 191 -26.01 0.23 -8.29
CA GLU A 191 -26.89 -0.33 -7.30
C GLU A 191 -28.25 0.14 -7.80
N THR A 192 -28.87 -0.73 -8.60
CA THR A 192 -30.23 -0.57 -9.05
C THR A 192 -30.99 -0.55 -7.75
N VAL A 193 -31.26 0.65 -7.25
CA VAL A 193 -32.29 0.88 -6.26
C VAL A 193 -33.55 0.46 -6.98
N ALA A 194 -33.80 -0.85 -6.97
CA ALA A 194 -35.07 -1.44 -7.25
C ALA A 194 -35.97 -0.88 -6.16
N GLY A 195 -36.56 0.26 -6.47
CA GLY A 195 -37.64 0.83 -5.71
C GLY A 195 -38.71 -0.23 -5.61
N GLU A 196 -38.75 -0.91 -4.47
CA GLU A 196 -39.96 -1.57 -4.01
C GLU A 196 -40.88 -0.49 -3.43
N THR A 197 -41.40 0.34 -4.32
CA THR A 197 -42.62 1.10 -4.10
C THR A 197 -43.53 0.85 -5.30
N ALA A 198 -44.32 -0.21 -5.18
CA ALA A 198 -45.46 -0.42 -6.05
C ALA A 198 -46.41 0.81 -5.93
N PRO A 199 -46.94 1.34 -7.06
CA PRO A 199 -47.79 2.51 -7.04
C PRO A 199 -49.24 2.11 -6.72
N ALA A 200 -49.79 2.63 -5.62
CA ALA A 200 -51.23 2.82 -5.48
C ALA A 200 -51.53 4.26 -5.88
N GLY A 201 -52.28 4.41 -6.97
CA GLY A 201 -52.41 5.68 -7.69
C GLY A 201 -53.16 6.79 -6.95
N SER A 202 -52.85 8.02 -7.34
CA SER A 202 -53.83 9.09 -7.44
C SER A 202 -53.33 10.12 -8.44
N ALA A 203 -54.18 10.42 -9.41
CA ALA A 203 -54.00 11.42 -10.46
C ALA A 203 -54.01 12.87 -9.92
N GLY A 204 -53.35 13.77 -10.66
CA GLY A 204 -53.46 15.24 -10.53
C GLY A 204 -52.09 15.91 -10.71
N SER A 205 -51.70 16.37 -11.90
CA SER A 205 -52.08 17.65 -12.55
C SER A 205 -51.12 18.80 -12.22
N GLY A 206 -50.38 19.25 -13.25
CA GLY A 206 -49.72 20.56 -13.36
C GLY A 206 -48.38 20.62 -12.61
N GLY A 207 -47.33 21.30 -13.06
CA GLY A 207 -47.06 22.25 -14.13
C GLY A 207 -45.57 22.59 -13.97
N GLY A 208 -44.93 23.12 -15.01
CA GLY A 208 -43.47 23.18 -15.08
C GLY A 208 -42.80 24.08 -14.04
N ASP A 209 -41.49 23.88 -13.86
CA ASP A 209 -40.55 24.99 -13.94
C ASP A 209 -39.11 24.47 -14.12
N ALA A 210 -38.33 25.20 -14.90
CA ALA A 210 -36.94 24.91 -15.21
C ALA A 210 -36.04 25.43 -14.07
N GLY A 211 -35.44 24.51 -13.31
CA GLY A 211 -34.52 24.82 -12.22
C GLY A 211 -33.15 25.32 -12.70
N GLU A 212 -33.09 26.59 -13.03
CA GLU A 212 -32.07 27.58 -12.69
C GLU A 212 -30.70 27.07 -12.17
N LYS A 213 -29.67 27.21 -13.02
CA LYS A 213 -28.26 27.13 -12.62
C LYS A 213 -27.93 28.32 -11.73
N LYS A 214 -27.73 28.09 -10.43
CA LYS A 214 -27.25 29.11 -9.48
C LYS A 214 -25.88 29.64 -9.92
N ALA A 215 -25.87 30.90 -10.39
CA ALA A 215 -24.66 31.65 -10.65
C ALA A 215 -23.95 32.01 -9.32
N LEU A 216 -22.64 31.83 -9.28
CA LEU A 216 -21.78 32.21 -8.16
C LEU A 216 -21.78 33.74 -7.97
N PRO A 217 -21.81 34.25 -6.72
CA PRO A 217 -21.65 35.68 -6.47
C PRO A 217 -20.23 36.13 -6.75
N SER A 218 -20.10 37.14 -7.61
CA SER A 218 -18.86 37.87 -7.89
C SER A 218 -18.42 38.62 -6.64
N VAL A 219 -17.44 38.10 -5.90
CA VAL A 219 -16.86 38.80 -4.76
C VAL A 219 -15.93 39.91 -5.26
N LEU A 220 -16.26 41.13 -4.85
CA LEU A 220 -15.51 42.36 -5.04
C LEU A 220 -14.04 42.17 -4.64
N ARG A 221 -13.13 42.57 -5.53
CA ARG A 221 -11.75 42.91 -5.17
C ARG A 221 -11.76 44.20 -4.36
N LEU A 222 -11.19 44.15 -3.16
CA LEU A 222 -10.53 45.27 -2.50
C LEU A 222 -9.05 44.92 -2.36
#